data_AF-A0A0C2JGC8-F1
#
_entry.id   AF-A0A0C2JGC8-F1
#
_cell.length_a   1.000
_cell.length_b   1.000
_cell.length_c   1.000
_cell.angle_alpha   90.00
_cell.angle_beta   90.00
_cell.angle_gamma   90.00
#
_symmetry.space_group_name_H-M   'P 1'
#
loop_
_entity.id
_entity.type
_entity.pdbx_description
1 polymer ?
#
loop_
_entity_poly.entity_id
_entity_poly.type
_entity_poly.pdbx_seq_one_letter_code
_entity_poly.pdbx_strand_id
1 'polypeptide(L)'
;MTAAAGLAAETALSADPAARFHHGPPFPPMIGAAMLLVLLLLGLLAYLWFLRSKGRRPPWAAAPEPPEHAARTVLAERFARGDITVDEFLERASVLNWTPGERGGDRR
;
A
#
# COMPACT_ATOMS: atom_id res chain seq x y z
N MET A 1 72.38 -16.33 40.04
CA MET A 1 72.03 -15.65 38.78
C MET A 1 70.59 -16.01 38.44
N THR A 2 69.62 -15.27 39.00
CA THR A 2 68.18 -15.54 38.81
C THR A 2 67.41 -14.28 39.19
N ALA A 3 67.12 -13.42 38.20
CA ALA A 3 66.08 -12.38 38.25
C ALA A 3 66.04 -11.62 36.91
N ALA A 4 65.50 -12.24 35.87
CA ALA A 4 65.19 -11.56 34.60
C ALA A 4 63.80 -11.99 34.05
N ALA A 5 62.91 -12.48 34.92
CA ALA A 5 61.58 -12.96 34.55
C ALA A 5 60.45 -12.01 34.98
N GLY A 6 60.73 -10.96 35.75
CA GLY A 6 59.68 -10.09 36.33
C GLY A 6 59.17 -8.97 35.41
N LEU A 7 59.95 -8.53 34.43
CA LEU A 7 59.65 -7.29 33.67
C LEU A 7 58.82 -7.51 32.39
N ALA A 8 58.64 -8.75 31.93
CA ALA A 8 57.86 -9.04 30.72
C ALA A 8 56.36 -9.27 30.99
N ALA A 9 55.97 -9.45 32.26
CA ALA A 9 54.59 -9.74 32.64
C ALA A 9 53.72 -8.48 32.76
N GLU A 10 54.29 -7.33 33.12
CA GLU A 10 53.49 -6.12 33.39
C GLU A 10 53.06 -5.37 32.12
N THR A 11 53.70 -5.61 30.97
CA THR A 11 53.32 -4.95 29.70
C THR A 11 52.10 -5.58 29.03
N ALA A 12 51.60 -6.72 29.54
CA ALA A 12 50.49 -7.44 28.91
C ALA A 12 49.09 -6.95 29.36
N LEU A 13 48.97 -6.18 30.45
CA LEU A 13 47.67 -5.86 31.06
C LEU A 13 47.13 -4.45 30.73
N SER A 14 47.87 -3.63 29.99
CA SER A 14 47.44 -2.30 29.55
C SER A 14 46.77 -2.32 28.16
N ALA A 15 46.34 -3.48 27.66
CA ALA A 15 45.49 -3.52 26.48
C ALA A 15 44.08 -3.13 26.91
N ASP A 16 43.77 -1.83 26.88
CA ASP A 16 42.42 -1.31 27.08
C ASP A 16 41.44 -2.10 26.19
N PRO A 17 40.56 -2.94 26.75
CA PRO A 17 39.64 -3.76 25.96
C PRO A 17 38.61 -2.90 25.23
N ALA A 18 38.44 -1.63 25.61
CA ALA A 18 37.54 -0.69 24.93
C ALA A 18 38.10 -0.27 23.56
N ALA A 19 39.42 -0.21 23.39
CA ALA A 19 40.05 0.20 22.15
C ALA A 19 39.77 -0.75 20.97
N ARG A 20 39.45 -2.03 21.24
CA ARG A 20 39.25 -3.06 20.21
C ARG A 20 37.91 -3.00 19.48
N PHE A 21 36.94 -2.21 19.92
CA PHE A 21 35.59 -2.22 19.35
C PHE A 21 35.18 -0.92 18.64
N HIS A 22 36.08 0.05 18.50
CA HIS A 22 35.85 1.29 17.76
C HIS A 22 35.91 1.12 16.23
N HIS A 23 35.50 -0.03 15.72
CA HIS A 23 35.39 -0.29 14.29
C HIS A 23 34.01 0.21 13.88
N GLY A 24 33.91 1.52 13.66
CA GLY A 24 32.72 2.11 13.06
C GLY A 24 32.40 1.39 11.75
N PRO A 25 31.12 1.33 11.34
CA PRO A 25 30.73 0.66 10.11
C PRO A 25 31.61 1.12 8.94
N PRO A 26 31.99 0.22 8.01
CA PRO A 26 32.96 0.51 6.94
C PRO A 26 32.45 1.54 5.91
N PHE A 27 31.22 2.02 6.08
CA PHE A 27 30.57 3.02 5.25
C PHE A 27 30.39 4.31 6.04
N PRO A 28 30.63 5.48 5.44
CA PRO A 28 30.30 6.76 6.05
C PRO A 28 28.84 6.72 6.54
N PRO A 29 28.52 7.17 7.77
CA PRO A 29 27.16 7.14 8.30
C PRO A 29 26.16 7.90 7.40
N MET A 30 26.65 8.84 6.59
CA MET A 30 25.89 9.55 5.57
C MET A 30 25.34 8.63 4.47
N ILE A 31 26.07 7.58 4.06
CA ILE A 31 25.59 6.63 3.04
C ILE A 31 24.45 5.78 3.60
N GLY A 32 24.59 5.29 4.84
CA GLY A 32 23.52 4.56 5.53
C GLY A 32 22.27 5.42 5.72
N ALA A 33 22.44 6.68 6.15
CA ALA A 33 21.34 7.62 6.31
C ALA A 33 20.66 7.97 4.97
N ALA A 34 21.43 8.19 3.91
CA ALA A 34 20.90 8.45 2.57
C ALA A 34 20.13 7.24 2.03
N MET A 35 20.63 6.02 2.20
CA MET A 35 19.96 4.81 1.75
C MET A 35 18.65 4.58 2.53
N LEU A 36 18.66 4.79 3.86
CA LEU A 36 17.45 4.73 4.68
C LEU A 36 16.41 5.75 4.24
N LEU A 37 16.83 7.00 3.97
CA LEU A 37 15.96 8.07 3.48
C LEU A 37 15.31 7.70 2.14
N VAL A 38 16.10 7.15 1.20
CA VAL A 38 15.61 6.69 -0.11
C VAL A 38 14.59 5.57 0.05
N LEU A 39 14.86 4.56 0.90
CA LEU A 39 13.90 3.49 1.18
C LEU A 39 12.59 4.04 1.77
N LEU A 40 12.69 5.01 2.68
CA LEU A 40 11.53 5.63 3.32
C LEU A 40 10.69 6.41 2.30
N LEU A 41 11.33 7.16 1.41
CA LEU A 41 10.68 7.88 0.32
C LEU A 41 10.00 6.92 -0.67
N LEU A 42 10.66 5.83 -1.07
CA LEU A 42 10.06 4.81 -1.93
C LEU A 42 8.86 4.15 -1.25
N GLY A 43 8.98 3.80 0.02
CA GLY A 43 7.89 3.21 0.81
C GLY A 43 6.70 4.16 0.92
N LEU A 44 6.95 5.45 1.18
CA LEU A 44 5.90 6.48 1.23
C LEU A 44 5.23 6.65 -0.13
N LEU A 45 5.99 6.68 -1.22
CA LEU A 45 5.46 6.82 -2.58
C LEU A 45 4.61 5.61 -2.97
N ALA A 46 5.08 4.39 -2.67
CA ALA A 46 4.35 3.16 -2.87
C ALA A 46 3.07 3.11 -2.02
N TYR A 47 3.14 3.57 -0.76
CA TYR A 47 1.99 3.65 0.13
C TYR A 47 0.93 4.63 -0.39
N LEU A 48 1.35 5.83 -0.80
CA LEU A 48 0.45 6.83 -1.41
C LEU A 48 -0.15 6.33 -2.72
N TRP A 49 0.64 5.64 -3.55
CA TRP A 49 0.16 5.01 -4.77
C TRP A 49 -0.85 3.90 -4.47
N PHE A 50 -0.61 3.08 -3.46
CA PHE A 50 -1.53 2.03 -3.03
C PHE A 50 -2.84 2.62 -2.48
N LEU A 51 -2.78 3.69 -1.69
CA LEU A 51 -3.96 4.41 -1.20
C LEU A 51 -4.77 5.02 -2.36
N ARG A 52 -4.10 5.61 -3.36
CA ARG A 52 -4.76 6.11 -4.58
C ARG A 52 -5.34 4.97 -5.42
N SER A 53 -4.71 3.81 -5.42
CA SER A 53 -5.14 2.64 -6.19
C SER A 53 -6.27 1.86 -5.54
N LYS A 54 -6.54 2.02 -4.23
CA LYS A 54 -7.74 1.46 -3.58
C LYS A 54 -9.06 1.91 -4.23
N GLY A 55 -9.08 3.05 -4.92
CA GLY A 55 -10.24 3.50 -5.71
C GLY A 55 -10.32 2.91 -7.13
N ARG A 56 -9.27 2.26 -7.62
CA ARG A 56 -9.19 1.69 -8.97
C ARG A 56 -8.99 0.19 -8.83
N ARG A 57 -10.10 -0.54 -8.63
CA ARG A 57 -10.12 -2.01 -8.65
C ARG A 57 -9.37 -2.48 -9.91
N PRO A 58 -8.33 -3.32 -9.78
CA PRO A 58 -7.59 -3.79 -10.95
C PRO A 58 -8.52 -4.59 -11.86
N PRO A 59 -8.33 -4.55 -13.19
CA PRO A 59 -9.28 -5.14 -14.16
C PRO A 59 -9.42 -6.66 -14.02
N TRP A 60 -8.44 -7.35 -13.43
CA TRP A 60 -8.51 -8.79 -13.11
C TRP A 60 -9.17 -9.11 -11.77
N ALA A 61 -9.39 -8.10 -10.92
CA ALA A 61 -10.15 -8.20 -9.67
C ALA A 61 -11.53 -7.53 -9.82
N ALA A 62 -12.09 -7.58 -11.03
CA ALA A 62 -13.49 -7.31 -11.25
C ALA A 62 -14.28 -8.33 -10.42
N ALA A 63 -14.63 -7.95 -9.18
CA ALA A 63 -15.64 -8.65 -8.42
C ALA A 63 -16.86 -8.82 -9.34
N PRO A 64 -17.51 -10.00 -9.36
CA PRO A 64 -18.74 -10.20 -10.12
C PRO A 64 -19.64 -9.00 -9.86
N GLU A 65 -19.99 -8.29 -10.93
CA GLU A 65 -20.88 -7.15 -10.81
C GLU A 65 -22.15 -7.64 -10.10
N PRO A 66 -22.64 -6.94 -9.06
CA PRO A 66 -23.82 -7.39 -8.35
C PRO A 66 -24.93 -7.68 -9.36
N PRO A 67 -25.62 -8.83 -9.28
CA PRO A 67 -26.61 -9.24 -10.29
C PRO A 67 -27.70 -8.18 -10.49
N GLU A 68 -27.90 -7.32 -9.49
CA GLU A 68 -28.78 -6.16 -9.53
C GLU A 68 -28.37 -5.13 -10.60
N HIS A 69 -27.09 -4.85 -10.80
CA HIS A 69 -26.64 -3.91 -11.82
C HIS A 69 -26.84 -4.45 -13.23
N ALA A 70 -26.56 -5.74 -13.44
CA ALA A 70 -26.84 -6.40 -14.71
C ALA A 70 -28.35 -6.36 -15.02
N ALA A 71 -29.20 -6.59 -14.02
CA ALA A 71 -30.65 -6.51 -14.17
C ALA A 71 -31.14 -5.08 -14.52
N ARG A 72 -30.57 -4.03 -13.90
CA ARG A 72 -30.87 -2.63 -14.24
C ARG A 72 -30.53 -2.30 -15.70
N THR A 73 -29.38 -2.79 -16.18
CA THR A 73 -28.93 -2.55 -17.57
C THR A 73 -29.88 -3.18 -18.58
N VAL A 74 -30.29 -4.44 -18.38
CA VAL A 74 -31.25 -5.11 -19.26
C VAL A 74 -32.61 -4.42 -19.24
N LEU A 75 -33.07 -3.96 -18.08
CA LEU A 75 -34.34 -3.23 -17.96
C LEU A 75 -34.29 -1.89 -18.70
N ALA A 76 -33.19 -1.14 -18.56
CA ALA A 76 -32.97 0.13 -19.26
C ALA A 76 -32.91 -0.07 -20.79
N GLU A 77 -32.21 -1.10 -21.25
CA GLU A 77 -32.06 -1.41 -22.67
C GLU A 77 -33.41 -1.77 -23.31
N ARG A 78 -34.22 -2.58 -22.61
CA ARG A 78 -35.58 -2.94 -23.07
C ARG A 78 -36.51 -1.74 -23.11
N PHE A 79 -36.44 -0.87 -22.11
CA PHE A 79 -37.20 0.38 -22.12
C PHE A 79 -36.80 1.28 -23.29
N ALA A 80 -35.49 1.43 -23.55
CA ALA A 80 -34.97 2.22 -24.66
C ALA A 80 -35.34 1.64 -26.03
N ARG A 81 -35.42 0.29 -26.15
CA ARG A 81 -35.90 -0.38 -27.36
C ARG A 81 -37.42 -0.24 -27.55
N GLY A 82 -38.15 0.08 -26.50
CA GLY A 82 -39.62 0.10 -26.49
C GLY A 82 -40.24 -1.30 -26.31
N ASP A 83 -39.45 -2.29 -25.87
CA ASP A 83 -39.92 -3.65 -25.60
C ASP A 83 -40.83 -3.72 -24.36
N ILE A 84 -40.73 -2.73 -23.47
CA ILE A 84 -41.52 -2.62 -22.23
C ILE A 84 -42.12 -1.22 -22.10
N THR A 85 -43.28 -1.14 -21.47
CA THR A 85 -43.95 0.14 -21.24
C THR A 85 -43.38 0.87 -20.02
N VAL A 86 -43.71 2.17 -19.88
CA VAL A 86 -43.29 2.99 -18.74
C VAL A 86 -43.76 2.40 -17.41
N ASP A 87 -45.00 1.89 -17.36
CA ASP A 87 -45.59 1.35 -16.13
C ASP A 87 -44.87 0.07 -15.69
N GLU A 88 -44.61 -0.83 -16.64
CA GLU A 88 -43.86 -2.07 -16.40
C GLU A 88 -42.40 -1.79 -16.01
N PHE A 89 -41.79 -0.75 -16.59
CA PHE A 89 -40.45 -0.30 -16.23
C PHE A 89 -40.42 0.19 -14.77
N LEU A 90 -41.39 1.01 -14.35
CA LEU A 90 -41.47 1.54 -12.99
C LEU A 90 -41.73 0.46 -11.94
N GLU A 91 -42.62 -0.49 -12.24
CA GLU A 91 -42.89 -1.64 -11.37
C GLU A 91 -41.60 -2.44 -11.15
N ARG A 92 -40.91 -2.81 -12.22
CA ARG A 92 -39.66 -3.60 -12.12
C ARG A 92 -38.50 -2.83 -11.53
N ALA A 93 -38.41 -1.53 -11.78
CA ALA A 93 -37.42 -0.66 -11.16
C ALA A 93 -37.63 -0.59 -9.64
N SER A 94 -38.89 -0.53 -9.17
CA SER A 94 -39.22 -0.52 -7.75
C SER A 94 -38.83 -1.83 -7.04
N VAL A 95 -39.06 -2.98 -7.67
CA VAL A 95 -38.64 -4.30 -7.16
C VAL A 95 -37.12 -4.37 -7.02
N LEU A 96 -36.39 -3.70 -7.91
CA LEU A 96 -34.93 -3.63 -7.91
C LEU A 96 -34.36 -2.48 -7.06
N ASN A 97 -35.22 -1.84 -6.26
CA ASN A 97 -34.96 -0.63 -5.46
C ASN A 97 -34.18 0.43 -6.26
N TRP A 98 -34.55 0.60 -7.52
CA TRP A 98 -33.90 1.47 -8.47
C TRP A 98 -34.82 2.64 -8.81
N THR A 99 -34.36 3.86 -8.55
CA THR A 99 -35.04 5.12 -8.87
C THR A 99 -34.44 5.72 -10.16
N PRO A 100 -35.15 5.64 -11.30
CA PRO A 100 -34.71 6.25 -12.55
C PRO A 100 -34.72 7.79 -12.39
N GLY A 101 -33.53 8.42 -12.38
CA GLY A 101 -33.41 9.88 -12.24
C GLY A 101 -32.37 10.36 -11.23
N GLU A 102 -31.80 9.48 -10.40
CA GLU A 102 -30.74 9.86 -9.43
C GLU A 102 -29.34 10.08 -10.05
N ARG A 103 -29.23 10.28 -11.37
CA ARG A 103 -27.99 10.79 -11.96
C ARG A 103 -27.96 12.32 -11.85
N GLY A 104 -27.58 12.81 -10.67
CA GLY A 104 -27.40 14.26 -10.46
C GLY A 104 -26.94 14.69 -9.06
N GLY A 105 -26.43 13.78 -8.23
CA GLY A 105 -26.18 14.05 -6.80
C GLY A 105 -24.82 13.61 -6.28
N ASP A 106 -23.78 13.51 -7.11
CA ASP A 106 -22.40 13.41 -6.61
C ASP A 106 -21.55 14.53 -7.20
N ARG A 107 -21.68 15.71 -6.57
CA ARG A 107 -20.63 16.72 -6.59
C ARG A 107 -19.77 16.44 -5.37
N ARG A 108 -18.56 15.91 -5.57
CA ARG A 108 -17.36 16.21 -4.76
C ARG A 108 -16.10 15.67 -5.41
#